data_AF-A0A0W1DGZ5-F1
#
_entry.id   AF-A0A0W1DGZ5-F1
#
_cell.length_a   1.000
_cell.length_b   1.000
_cell.length_c   1.000
_cell.angle_alpha   90.00
_cell.angle_beta   90.00
_cell.angle_gamma   90.00
#
_symmetry.space_group_name_H-M   'P 1'
#
loop_
_entity.id
_entity.type
_entity.pdbx_description
1 polymer ?
#
loop_
_entity_poly.entity_id
_entity_poly.type
_entity_poly.pdbx_seq_one_letter_code
_entity_poly.pdbx_strand_id
1 'polypeptide(L)'
;MPRLIDPPGTPALDLAEVVARLDESGVDLADEGSIAHCAALLAGLRRNRDFLADRVVAALKASYADQLEINRYSAQVFLLHRSPRGYYLRANLWPAATDAVYAASGSAAFSYGVPHDHNFHFLTAGYFGPGYISDYYDYDPEAVDGRLDEPLNLKFVERSSLSEGKLMLYRAHRDIHSQLPPESLSVSLNIMDEGEHVPWRDQYIVDLGQEADKRGTIARRPTLTSGEMLLRCAVHLTENGRDVADHFAKAHPVPRVRANAIAALAAVEEGAGRAAVLERGMRDADARVRDDCERWLGLRA
;
A
#
# COMPACT_ATOMS: atom_id res chain seq x y z
N MET A 1 1.89 -15.72 -4.26
CA MET A 1 0.72 -15.47 -5.14
C MET A 1 -0.51 -15.32 -4.25
N PRO A 2 -1.34 -14.29 -4.50
CA PRO A 2 -2.63 -14.11 -3.83
C PRO A 2 -3.46 -15.38 -3.80
N ARG A 3 -4.20 -15.58 -2.71
CA ARG A 3 -5.11 -16.70 -2.58
C ARG A 3 -6.28 -16.51 -3.54
N LEU A 4 -6.43 -17.44 -4.49
CA LEU A 4 -7.62 -17.51 -5.33
C LEU A 4 -8.84 -17.86 -4.48
N ILE A 5 -9.96 -17.20 -4.76
CA ILE A 5 -11.25 -17.48 -4.13
C ILE A 5 -12.25 -17.77 -5.25
N ASP A 6 -12.91 -18.93 -5.17
CA ASP A 6 -14.03 -19.24 -6.06
C ASP A 6 -15.16 -18.24 -5.79
N PRO A 7 -15.53 -17.38 -6.77
CA PRO A 7 -16.52 -16.34 -6.54
C PRO A 7 -17.87 -16.94 -6.15
N PRO A 8 -18.45 -16.59 -4.99
CA PRO A 8 -19.73 -17.12 -4.59
C PRO A 8 -20.85 -16.79 -5.58
N GLY A 9 -21.89 -17.62 -5.59
CA GLY A 9 -23.09 -17.48 -6.43
C GLY A 9 -23.98 -16.27 -6.12
N THR A 10 -23.51 -15.27 -5.37
CA THR A 10 -24.30 -14.13 -4.88
C THR A 10 -24.98 -13.35 -6.01
N PRO A 11 -26.28 -13.04 -5.95
CA PRO A 11 -26.93 -12.15 -6.91
C PRO A 11 -26.25 -10.77 -7.00
N ALA A 12 -26.58 -9.99 -8.03
CA ALA A 12 -26.11 -8.61 -8.11
C ALA A 12 -26.55 -7.82 -6.86
N LEU A 13 -25.62 -7.04 -6.30
CA LEU A 13 -25.86 -6.19 -5.13
C LEU A 13 -25.53 -4.74 -5.50
N ASP A 14 -26.26 -3.81 -4.90
CA ASP A 14 -25.93 -2.38 -4.99
C ASP A 14 -24.81 -2.01 -4.01
N LEU A 15 -24.06 -0.95 -4.34
CA LEU A 15 -22.98 -0.47 -3.47
C LEU A 15 -23.49 -0.09 -2.08
N ALA A 16 -24.67 0.54 -1.98
CA ALA A 16 -25.25 0.93 -0.70
C ALA A 16 -25.59 -0.28 0.19
N GLU A 17 -26.08 -1.35 -0.42
CA GLU A 17 -26.38 -2.61 0.28
C GLU A 17 -25.08 -3.29 0.77
N VAL A 18 -24.06 -3.33 -0.09
CA VAL A 18 -22.74 -3.88 0.27
C VAL A 18 -22.12 -3.12 1.43
N VAL A 19 -22.14 -1.79 1.37
CA VAL A 19 -21.64 -0.92 2.44
C VAL A 19 -22.40 -1.15 3.74
N ALA A 20 -23.73 -1.18 3.71
CA ALA A 20 -24.53 -1.40 4.92
C ALA A 20 -24.20 -2.74 5.59
N ARG A 21 -24.00 -3.82 4.82
CA ARG A 21 -23.65 -5.14 5.34
C ARG A 21 -22.22 -5.22 5.87
N LEU A 22 -21.27 -4.54 5.22
CA LEU A 22 -19.88 -4.42 5.72
C LEU A 22 -19.84 -3.55 6.99
N ASP A 23 -20.63 -2.48 7.06
CA ASP A 23 -20.74 -1.64 8.25
C ASP A 23 -21.44 -2.36 9.40
N GLU A 24 -22.30 -3.34 9.15
CA GLU A 24 -22.89 -4.17 10.20
C GLU A 24 -21.87 -5.20 10.73
N SER A 25 -21.27 -5.98 9.82
CA SER A 25 -20.39 -7.10 10.14
C SER A 25 -18.96 -6.71 10.53
N GLY A 26 -18.46 -5.57 10.04
CA GLY A 26 -17.05 -5.21 10.06
C GLY A 26 -16.23 -5.95 8.99
N VAL A 27 -14.97 -5.52 8.83
CA VAL A 27 -14.02 -6.13 7.88
C VAL A 27 -12.79 -6.55 8.66
N ASP A 28 -12.53 -7.86 8.69
CA ASP A 28 -11.30 -8.45 9.23
C ASP A 28 -10.79 -9.50 8.23
N LEU A 29 -9.92 -9.09 7.33
CA LEU A 29 -9.43 -9.97 6.27
C LEU A 29 -8.31 -10.92 6.74
N ALA A 30 -8.11 -11.07 8.06
CA ALA A 30 -7.37 -12.17 8.68
C ALA A 30 -8.30 -13.30 9.18
N ASP A 31 -9.60 -13.05 9.33
CA ASP A 31 -10.60 -14.04 9.73
C ASP A 31 -11.26 -14.72 8.51
N GLU A 32 -11.28 -16.06 8.49
CA GLU A 32 -11.84 -16.83 7.37
C GLU A 32 -13.34 -16.59 7.16
N GLY A 33 -14.10 -16.34 8.24
CA GLY A 33 -15.53 -16.03 8.16
C GLY A 33 -15.78 -14.67 7.52
N SER A 34 -15.03 -13.65 7.95
CA SER A 34 -15.08 -12.31 7.37
C SER A 34 -14.58 -12.30 5.92
N ILE A 35 -13.53 -13.06 5.58
CA ILE A 35 -13.08 -13.24 4.19
C ILE A 35 -14.22 -13.81 3.33
N ALA A 36 -14.88 -14.88 3.77
CA ALA A 36 -15.98 -15.50 3.03
C ALA A 36 -17.17 -14.53 2.85
N HIS A 37 -17.51 -13.78 3.90
CA HIS A 37 -18.56 -12.76 3.86
C HIS A 37 -18.23 -11.64 2.87
N CYS A 38 -17.04 -11.03 3.00
CA CYS A 38 -16.57 -9.95 2.14
C CYS A 38 -16.44 -10.42 0.68
N ALA A 39 -15.98 -11.64 0.44
CA ALA A 39 -15.91 -12.25 -0.89
C ALA A 39 -17.30 -12.38 -1.53
N ALA A 40 -18.31 -12.81 -0.78
CA ALA A 40 -19.68 -12.91 -1.26
C ALA A 40 -20.26 -11.54 -1.63
N LEU A 41 -20.00 -10.51 -0.81
CA LEU A 41 -20.44 -9.14 -1.08
C LEU A 41 -19.73 -8.52 -2.29
N LEU A 42 -18.40 -8.69 -2.39
CA LEU A 42 -17.64 -8.18 -3.54
C LEU A 42 -18.02 -8.90 -4.84
N ALA A 43 -18.32 -10.20 -4.79
CA ALA A 43 -18.84 -10.96 -5.92
C ALA A 43 -20.22 -10.44 -6.38
N GLY A 44 -21.11 -10.13 -5.44
CA GLY A 44 -22.41 -9.52 -5.73
C GLY A 44 -22.29 -8.12 -6.32
N LEU A 45 -21.44 -7.26 -5.74
CA LEU A 45 -21.19 -5.91 -6.26
C LEU A 45 -20.66 -5.94 -7.70
N ARG A 46 -19.70 -6.83 -7.98
CA ARG A 46 -19.14 -6.99 -9.33
C ARG A 46 -20.21 -7.38 -10.37
N ARG A 47 -21.21 -8.17 -9.98
CA ARG A 47 -22.29 -8.59 -10.88
C ARG A 47 -23.25 -7.45 -11.23
N ASN A 48 -23.27 -6.38 -10.44
CA ASN A 48 -23.95 -5.15 -10.82
C ASN A 48 -23.10 -4.42 -11.87
N ARG A 49 -23.54 -4.45 -13.13
CA ARG A 49 -22.79 -3.88 -14.26
C ARG A 49 -23.03 -2.39 -14.45
N ASP A 50 -24.04 -1.83 -13.78
CA ASP A 50 -24.49 -0.46 -13.98
C ASP A 50 -23.94 0.48 -12.91
N PHE A 51 -23.77 0.00 -11.66
CA PHE A 51 -23.41 0.88 -10.54
C PHE A 51 -22.15 1.71 -10.78
N LEU A 52 -21.10 1.12 -11.37
CA LEU A 52 -19.84 1.84 -11.55
C LEU A 52 -19.99 2.91 -12.64
N ALA A 53 -20.65 2.58 -13.75
CA ALA A 53 -20.90 3.50 -14.84
C ALA A 53 -21.72 4.71 -14.34
N ASP A 54 -22.80 4.45 -13.61
CA ASP A 54 -23.65 5.49 -13.02
C ASP A 54 -22.86 6.39 -12.08
N ARG A 55 -22.01 5.82 -11.22
CA ARG A 55 -21.18 6.57 -10.26
C ARG A 55 -20.13 7.43 -10.96
N VAL A 56 -19.44 6.90 -11.97
CA VAL A 56 -18.46 7.64 -12.76
C VAL A 56 -19.12 8.80 -13.52
N VAL A 57 -20.27 8.54 -14.16
CA VAL A 57 -21.04 9.57 -14.88
C VAL A 57 -21.58 10.65 -13.92
N ALA A 58 -22.06 10.26 -12.74
CA ALA A 58 -22.50 11.20 -11.72
C ALA A 58 -21.33 12.07 -11.21
N ALA A 59 -20.16 11.47 -10.93
CA ALA A 59 -18.97 12.20 -10.53
C ALA A 59 -18.52 13.19 -11.61
N LEU A 60 -18.49 12.76 -12.87
CA LEU A 60 -18.24 13.60 -14.05
C LEU A 60 -19.17 14.83 -14.10
N LYS A 61 -20.48 14.60 -13.96
CA LYS A 61 -21.49 15.66 -13.97
C LYS A 61 -21.33 16.63 -12.79
N ALA A 62 -20.83 16.15 -11.65
CA ALA A 62 -20.51 16.94 -10.47
C ALA A 62 -19.10 17.57 -10.52
N SER A 63 -18.44 17.57 -11.69
CA SER A 63 -17.06 18.07 -11.86
C SER A 63 -16.05 17.43 -10.91
N TYR A 64 -16.31 16.18 -10.51
CA TYR A 64 -15.49 15.37 -9.62
C TYR A 64 -15.21 15.97 -8.23
N ALA A 65 -16.01 16.94 -7.77
CA ALA A 65 -15.77 17.64 -6.50
C ALA A 65 -15.54 16.67 -5.32
N ASP A 66 -16.47 15.72 -5.12
CA ASP A 66 -16.37 14.74 -4.03
C ASP A 66 -15.16 13.79 -4.19
N GLN A 67 -14.81 13.43 -5.42
CA GLN A 67 -13.64 12.57 -5.65
C GLN A 67 -12.35 13.32 -5.35
N LEU A 68 -12.23 14.61 -5.69
CA LEU A 68 -11.06 15.42 -5.34
C LEU A 68 -10.91 15.61 -3.83
N GLU A 69 -12.03 15.68 -3.10
CA GLU A 69 -12.01 15.83 -1.64
C GLU A 69 -11.61 14.52 -0.93
N ILE A 70 -12.15 13.39 -1.39
CA ILE A 70 -12.07 12.12 -0.64
C ILE A 70 -10.94 11.22 -1.18
N ASN A 71 -10.62 11.29 -2.48
CA ASN A 71 -9.59 10.45 -3.08
C ASN A 71 -8.19 11.03 -2.83
N ARG A 72 -7.54 10.51 -1.79
CA ARG A 72 -6.14 10.82 -1.47
C ARG A 72 -5.13 9.92 -2.20
N TYR A 73 -5.61 9.05 -3.10
CA TYR A 73 -4.78 8.11 -3.86
C TYR A 73 -4.40 8.67 -5.24
N SER A 74 -3.64 7.90 -6.01
CA SER A 74 -3.27 8.30 -7.37
C SER A 74 -4.49 8.38 -8.30
N ALA A 75 -4.30 8.99 -9.47
CA ALA A 75 -5.32 9.08 -10.54
C ALA A 75 -5.86 7.71 -11.01
N GLN A 76 -5.20 6.62 -10.62
CA GLN A 76 -5.64 5.24 -10.84
C GLN A 76 -6.92 4.89 -10.06
N VAL A 77 -7.14 5.52 -8.91
CA VAL A 77 -8.16 5.08 -7.95
C VAL A 77 -9.41 5.92 -8.11
N PHE A 78 -10.57 5.27 -8.12
CA PHE A 78 -11.87 5.89 -7.91
C PHE A 78 -12.44 5.36 -6.59
N LEU A 79 -12.56 6.22 -5.60
CA LEU A 79 -12.98 5.80 -4.26
C LEU A 79 -14.50 5.64 -4.22
N LEU A 80 -14.97 4.44 -3.86
CA LEU A 80 -16.39 4.11 -3.87
C LEU A 80 -17.05 4.40 -2.51
N HIS A 81 -16.34 4.09 -1.43
CA HIS A 81 -16.78 4.29 -0.05
C HIS A 81 -15.56 4.21 0.89
N ARG A 82 -15.62 4.91 2.02
CA ARG A 82 -14.66 4.79 3.13
C ARG A 82 -15.42 4.84 4.45
N SER A 83 -15.21 3.84 5.30
CA SER A 83 -15.92 3.70 6.57
C SER A 83 -15.03 4.13 7.73
N PRO A 84 -15.58 4.79 8.76
CA PRO A 84 -14.85 5.04 10.02
C PRO A 84 -14.53 3.74 10.78
N ARG A 85 -15.08 2.60 10.36
CA ARG A 85 -14.78 1.27 10.94
C ARG A 85 -13.47 0.66 10.44
N GLY A 86 -12.63 1.41 9.72
CA GLY A 86 -11.30 0.97 9.30
C GLY A 86 -11.29 0.11 8.04
N TYR A 87 -12.14 0.42 7.06
CA TYR A 87 -12.08 -0.19 5.73
C TYR A 87 -12.56 0.77 4.64
N TYR A 88 -12.22 0.47 3.39
CA TYR A 88 -12.74 1.22 2.25
C TYR A 88 -12.90 0.37 0.99
N LEU A 89 -13.76 0.84 0.09
CA LEU A 89 -13.98 0.25 -1.23
C LEU A 89 -13.46 1.19 -2.30
N ARG A 90 -12.78 0.63 -3.30
CA ARG A 90 -12.31 1.37 -4.46
C ARG A 90 -12.47 0.60 -5.75
N ALA A 91 -12.53 1.34 -6.85
CA ALA A 91 -12.30 0.84 -8.19
C ALA A 91 -10.92 1.33 -8.66
N ASN A 92 -10.01 0.42 -9.02
CA ASN A 92 -8.76 0.78 -9.69
C ASN A 92 -8.99 0.71 -11.19
N LEU A 93 -8.67 1.80 -11.89
CA LEU A 93 -8.66 1.92 -13.34
C LEU A 93 -7.28 1.53 -13.86
N TRP A 94 -7.21 0.63 -14.82
CA TRP A 94 -5.97 0.08 -15.35
C TRP A 94 -5.86 0.41 -16.83
N PRO A 95 -5.26 1.56 -17.20
CA PRO A 95 -5.02 1.90 -18.60
C PRO A 95 -4.04 0.93 -19.23
N ALA A 96 -4.26 0.62 -20.51
CA ALA A 96 -3.31 -0.10 -21.34
C ALA A 96 -2.08 0.76 -21.65
N ALA A 97 -0.99 0.11 -22.06
CA ALA A 97 0.24 0.80 -22.45
C ALA A 97 0.04 1.77 -23.63
N THR A 98 -1.00 1.54 -24.45
CA THR A 98 -1.35 2.37 -25.60
C THR A 98 -2.25 3.56 -25.26
N ASP A 99 -2.77 3.64 -24.03
CA ASP A 99 -3.68 4.72 -23.65
C ASP A 99 -2.91 6.03 -23.43
N ALA A 100 -3.50 7.15 -23.86
CA ALA A 100 -2.86 8.46 -23.76
C ALA A 100 -2.47 8.84 -22.32
N VAL A 101 -3.28 8.42 -21.33
CA VAL A 101 -3.01 8.67 -19.91
C VAL A 101 -1.79 7.89 -19.39
N TYR A 102 -1.53 6.69 -19.95
CA TYR A 102 -0.32 5.93 -19.66
C TYR A 102 0.90 6.66 -20.21
N ALA A 103 0.83 7.11 -21.47
CA ALA A 103 1.92 7.86 -22.10
C ALA A 103 2.23 9.18 -21.36
N ALA A 104 1.21 9.86 -20.85
CA ALA A 104 1.36 11.14 -20.15
C ALA A 104 1.90 10.99 -18.71
N SER A 105 1.42 10.00 -17.96
CA SER A 105 1.74 9.86 -16.52
C SER A 105 2.86 8.85 -16.22
N GLY A 106 3.20 7.99 -17.18
CA GLY A 106 4.15 6.90 -17.02
C GLY A 106 3.58 5.70 -16.25
N SER A 107 4.34 4.60 -16.25
CA SER A 107 3.94 3.31 -15.69
C SER A 107 3.71 3.36 -14.16
N ALA A 108 4.58 4.05 -13.44
CA ALA A 108 4.56 4.10 -11.98
C ALA A 108 3.32 4.80 -11.40
N ALA A 109 2.69 5.71 -12.14
CA ALA A 109 1.44 6.37 -11.72
C ALA A 109 0.28 5.38 -11.53
N PHE A 110 0.37 4.21 -12.16
CA PHE A 110 -0.60 3.11 -12.10
C PHE A 110 -0.01 1.85 -11.43
N SER A 111 1.07 2.01 -10.67
CA SER A 111 1.80 0.92 -9.98
C SER A 111 2.42 -0.14 -10.90
N TYR A 112 2.50 0.12 -12.21
CA TYR A 112 3.10 -0.83 -13.15
C TYR A 112 4.63 -0.86 -13.02
N GLY A 113 5.19 -2.08 -12.96
CA GLY A 113 6.62 -2.31 -12.83
C GLY A 113 7.18 -1.88 -11.46
N VAL A 114 6.33 -1.82 -10.43
CA VAL A 114 6.72 -1.54 -9.05
C VAL A 114 6.50 -2.82 -8.23
N PRO A 115 7.50 -3.71 -8.09
CA PRO A 115 7.36 -4.90 -7.27
C PRO A 115 7.21 -4.52 -5.80
N HIS A 116 6.15 -4.97 -5.14
CA HIS A 116 5.91 -4.65 -3.73
C HIS A 116 5.03 -5.71 -3.05
N ASP A 117 5.08 -5.73 -1.72
CA ASP A 117 4.08 -6.37 -0.88
C ASP A 117 3.14 -5.33 -0.26
N HIS A 118 2.28 -5.77 0.68
CA HIS A 118 1.36 -4.90 1.40
C HIS A 118 1.45 -5.15 2.89
N ASN A 119 1.27 -4.11 3.69
CA ASN A 119 1.17 -4.18 5.15
C ASN A 119 -0.28 -4.38 5.65
N PHE A 120 -1.19 -4.67 4.73
CA PHE A 120 -2.61 -4.93 4.95
C PHE A 120 -3.09 -6.05 4.01
N HIS A 121 -4.22 -6.65 4.38
CA HIS A 121 -4.94 -7.58 3.52
C HIS A 121 -5.91 -6.82 2.61
N PHE A 122 -6.15 -7.33 1.40
CA PHE A 122 -7.25 -6.81 0.59
C PHE A 122 -7.84 -7.86 -0.35
N LEU A 123 -9.15 -7.77 -0.57
CA LEU A 123 -9.85 -8.54 -1.59
C LEU A 123 -9.85 -7.75 -2.91
N THR A 124 -9.68 -8.46 -4.02
CA THR A 124 -9.75 -7.86 -5.35
C THR A 124 -10.55 -8.69 -6.34
N ALA A 125 -11.29 -7.99 -7.20
CA ALA A 125 -12.21 -8.54 -8.16
C ALA A 125 -12.05 -7.88 -9.53
N GLY A 126 -11.71 -8.64 -10.59
CA GLY A 126 -11.72 -8.15 -11.97
C GLY A 126 -13.11 -7.73 -12.47
N TYR A 127 -13.36 -6.43 -12.60
CA TYR A 127 -14.69 -5.93 -12.92
C TYR A 127 -14.91 -5.73 -14.41
N PHE A 128 -14.00 -5.07 -15.11
CA PHE A 128 -14.18 -4.73 -16.51
C PHE A 128 -12.88 -4.94 -17.28
N GLY A 129 -12.99 -5.31 -18.55
CA GLY A 129 -11.83 -5.50 -19.44
C GLY A 129 -11.06 -6.80 -19.20
N PRO A 130 -9.96 -7.01 -19.95
CA PRO A 130 -9.16 -8.23 -19.89
C PRO A 130 -8.43 -8.44 -18.54
N GLY A 131 -8.30 -7.38 -17.73
CA GLY A 131 -7.63 -7.40 -16.43
C GLY A 131 -6.13 -7.14 -16.53
N TYR A 132 -5.57 -6.47 -15.51
CA TYR A 132 -4.12 -6.27 -15.42
C TYR A 132 -3.40 -7.61 -15.22
N ILE A 133 -2.15 -7.66 -15.64
CA ILE A 133 -1.29 -8.83 -15.50
C ILE A 133 -0.37 -8.60 -14.30
N SER A 134 -0.05 -9.65 -13.55
CA SER A 134 0.94 -9.57 -12.49
C SER A 134 1.91 -10.74 -12.55
N ASP A 135 3.19 -10.45 -12.32
CA ASP A 135 4.15 -11.43 -11.86
C ASP A 135 4.04 -11.58 -10.35
N TYR A 136 3.92 -12.82 -9.87
CA TYR A 136 3.81 -13.13 -8.45
C TYR A 136 5.05 -13.82 -7.92
N TYR A 137 5.48 -13.36 -6.75
CA TYR A 137 6.59 -13.95 -6.02
C TYR A 137 6.10 -14.34 -4.62
N ASP A 138 6.61 -15.45 -4.10
CA ASP A 138 6.43 -15.83 -2.69
C ASP A 138 7.75 -15.59 -1.95
N TYR A 139 7.64 -15.20 -0.69
CA TYR A 139 8.76 -15.02 0.22
C TYR A 139 8.33 -15.36 1.66
N ASP A 140 9.30 -15.60 2.54
CA ASP A 140 9.04 -15.87 3.96
C ASP A 140 9.11 -14.56 4.76
N PRO A 141 7.98 -13.96 5.18
CA PRO A 141 8.01 -12.72 5.94
C PRO A 141 8.64 -12.85 7.32
N GLU A 142 8.56 -14.04 7.95
CA GLU A 142 9.11 -14.24 9.30
C GLU A 142 10.64 -14.22 9.31
N ALA A 143 11.26 -14.37 8.12
CA ALA A 143 12.70 -14.30 7.93
C ALA A 143 13.19 -12.89 7.56
N VAL A 144 12.30 -11.89 7.45
CA VAL A 144 12.65 -10.53 7.01
C VAL A 144 12.85 -9.58 8.18
N ASP A 145 14.03 -8.94 8.25
CA ASP A 145 14.37 -7.90 9.23
C ASP A 145 13.73 -6.56 8.85
N GLY A 146 13.57 -6.30 7.55
CA GLY A 146 13.03 -5.07 6.99
C GLY A 146 14.08 -3.97 6.80
N ARG A 147 15.33 -4.34 6.54
CA ARG A 147 16.43 -3.41 6.29
C ARG A 147 16.52 -3.07 4.80
N LEU A 148 16.96 -1.87 4.47
CA LEU A 148 17.23 -1.56 3.06
C LEU A 148 18.37 -2.44 2.56
N ASP A 149 18.29 -2.82 1.28
CA ASP A 149 19.20 -3.72 0.59
C ASP A 149 19.25 -5.15 1.17
N GLU A 150 18.35 -5.48 2.09
CA GLU A 150 18.22 -6.83 2.62
C GLU A 150 17.85 -7.79 1.48
N PRO A 151 18.63 -8.87 1.26
CA PRO A 151 18.34 -9.84 0.23
C PRO A 151 17.12 -10.69 0.60
N LEU A 152 16.17 -10.76 -0.31
CA LEU A 152 14.98 -11.59 -0.21
C LEU A 152 15.13 -12.86 -1.04
N ASN A 153 14.81 -14.00 -0.45
CA ASN A 153 14.77 -15.28 -1.14
C ASN A 153 13.44 -15.43 -1.90
N LEU A 154 13.30 -14.67 -2.99
CA LEU A 154 12.08 -14.64 -3.80
C LEU A 154 11.93 -15.91 -4.63
N LYS A 155 10.71 -16.45 -4.66
CA LYS A 155 10.33 -17.55 -5.55
C LYS A 155 9.28 -17.07 -6.52
N PHE A 156 9.62 -16.96 -7.79
CA PHE A 156 8.62 -16.73 -8.84
C PHE A 156 7.59 -17.87 -8.80
N VAL A 157 6.32 -17.50 -8.72
CA VAL A 157 5.19 -18.44 -8.69
C VAL A 157 4.62 -18.56 -10.09
N GLU A 158 4.10 -17.46 -10.63
CA GLU A 158 3.54 -17.40 -11.97
C GLU A 158 3.30 -15.96 -12.43
N ARG A 159 3.00 -15.83 -13.73
CA ARG A 159 2.39 -14.64 -14.32
C ARG A 159 0.92 -14.93 -14.60
N SER A 160 -0.01 -14.16 -14.04
CA SER A 160 -1.43 -14.31 -14.37
C SER A 160 -2.19 -12.99 -14.36
N SER A 161 -3.32 -12.95 -15.09
CA SER A 161 -4.21 -11.79 -15.12
C SER A 161 -5.27 -11.85 -14.02
N LEU A 162 -5.72 -10.68 -13.54
CA LEU A 162 -6.98 -10.53 -12.81
C LEU A 162 -8.12 -10.32 -13.82
N SER A 163 -8.44 -11.37 -14.57
CA SER A 163 -9.52 -11.32 -15.58
C SER A 163 -10.88 -11.03 -14.96
N GLU A 164 -11.84 -10.62 -15.80
CA GLU A 164 -13.23 -10.48 -15.38
C GLU A 164 -13.74 -11.76 -14.68
N GLY A 165 -14.52 -11.59 -13.61
CA GLY A 165 -14.99 -12.68 -12.75
C GLY A 165 -13.97 -13.21 -11.71
N LYS A 166 -12.65 -13.10 -11.95
CA LYS A 166 -11.62 -13.61 -11.02
C LYS A 166 -11.56 -12.83 -9.71
N LEU A 167 -11.53 -13.52 -8.57
CA LEU A 167 -11.52 -12.98 -7.21
C LEU A 167 -10.29 -13.52 -6.45
N MET A 168 -9.58 -12.64 -5.74
CA MET A 168 -8.37 -13.00 -4.99
C MET A 168 -8.27 -12.25 -3.67
N LEU A 169 -7.63 -12.86 -2.69
CA LEU A 169 -7.16 -12.23 -1.45
C LEU A 169 -5.65 -12.03 -1.53
N TYR A 170 -5.22 -10.77 -1.50
CA TYR A 170 -3.83 -10.42 -1.23
C TYR A 170 -3.61 -10.40 0.28
N ARG A 171 -2.58 -11.12 0.73
CA ARG A 171 -2.24 -11.28 2.14
C ARG A 171 -1.12 -10.34 2.51
N ALA A 172 -1.27 -9.69 3.68
CA ALA A 172 -0.23 -8.84 4.23
C ALA A 172 1.10 -9.59 4.34
N HIS A 173 2.20 -8.92 3.99
CA HIS A 173 3.58 -9.40 4.08
C HIS A 173 3.85 -10.73 3.37
N ARG A 174 3.10 -11.10 2.34
CA ARG A 174 3.33 -12.39 1.67
C ARG A 174 3.30 -12.31 0.17
N ASP A 175 2.33 -11.59 -0.36
CA ASP A 175 2.05 -11.58 -1.79
C ASP A 175 2.78 -10.45 -2.52
N ILE A 176 4.10 -10.63 -2.74
CA ILE A 176 4.87 -9.75 -3.62
C ILE A 176 4.34 -9.88 -5.04
N HIS A 177 4.08 -8.74 -5.67
CA HIS A 177 3.65 -8.68 -7.05
C HIS A 177 4.22 -7.49 -7.80
N SER A 178 4.42 -7.69 -9.10
CA SER A 178 4.74 -6.63 -10.06
C SER A 178 3.68 -6.59 -11.14
N GLN A 179 2.93 -5.48 -11.18
CA GLN A 179 1.80 -5.32 -12.11
C GLN A 179 2.29 -4.82 -13.47
N LEU A 180 1.60 -5.25 -14.52
CA LEU A 180 1.82 -4.89 -15.90
C LEU A 180 0.50 -4.40 -16.52
N PRO A 181 0.57 -3.49 -17.50
CA PRO A 181 -0.62 -2.95 -18.14
C PRO A 181 -1.43 -4.07 -18.82
N PRO A 182 -2.77 -4.00 -18.78
CA PRO A 182 -3.63 -4.87 -19.55
C PRO A 182 -3.55 -4.57 -21.06
N GLU A 183 -4.14 -5.44 -21.88
CA GLU A 183 -4.30 -5.23 -23.32
C GLU A 183 -5.19 -4.02 -23.65
N SER A 184 -6.23 -3.78 -22.86
CA SER A 184 -7.13 -2.63 -22.96
C SER A 184 -7.59 -2.19 -21.57
N LEU A 185 -8.14 -0.97 -21.48
CA LEU A 185 -8.64 -0.40 -20.22
C LEU A 185 -9.41 -1.45 -19.41
N SER A 186 -8.93 -1.71 -18.20
CA SER A 186 -9.54 -2.66 -17.27
C SER A 186 -9.88 -1.99 -15.95
N VAL A 187 -10.78 -2.59 -15.18
CA VAL A 187 -11.15 -2.11 -13.84
C VAL A 187 -11.14 -3.28 -12.87
N SER A 188 -10.61 -3.06 -11.67
CA SER A 188 -10.79 -3.99 -10.55
C SER A 188 -11.49 -3.31 -9.39
N LEU A 189 -12.35 -4.03 -8.68
CA LEU A 189 -12.92 -3.60 -7.41
C LEU A 189 -12.12 -4.15 -6.24
N ASN A 190 -12.03 -3.40 -5.15
CA ASN A 190 -11.36 -3.82 -3.94
C ASN A 190 -12.19 -3.57 -2.69
N ILE A 191 -12.04 -4.47 -1.71
CA ILE A 191 -12.30 -4.21 -0.30
C ILE A 191 -10.94 -4.18 0.38
N MET A 192 -10.61 -3.06 1.00
CA MET A 192 -9.32 -2.77 1.59
C MET A 192 -9.46 -2.70 3.11
N ASP A 193 -8.60 -3.41 3.83
CA ASP A 193 -8.42 -3.22 5.28
C ASP A 193 -7.63 -1.93 5.53
N GLU A 194 -8.19 -1.05 6.37
CA GLU A 194 -7.58 0.20 6.82
C GLU A 194 -7.63 0.31 8.35
N GLY A 195 -7.53 -0.82 9.05
CA GLY A 195 -7.52 -0.87 10.50
C GLY A 195 -6.36 -0.09 11.13
N GLU A 196 -6.48 0.21 12.42
CA GLU A 196 -5.52 1.02 13.18
C GLU A 196 -4.08 0.49 13.17
N HIS A 197 -3.91 -0.80 12.89
CA HIS A 197 -2.61 -1.47 12.86
C HIS A 197 -1.81 -1.18 11.57
N VAL A 198 -2.48 -0.84 10.47
CA VAL A 198 -1.87 -0.69 9.14
C VAL A 198 -0.77 0.37 9.12
N PRO A 199 -0.95 1.61 9.64
CA PRO A 199 0.08 2.64 9.60
C PRO A 199 1.36 2.29 10.38
N TRP A 200 1.30 1.29 11.27
CA TRP A 200 2.38 0.90 12.17
C TRP A 200 3.18 -0.32 11.68
N ARG A 201 2.80 -0.89 10.53
CA ARG A 201 3.51 -1.99 9.87
C ARG A 201 4.17 -1.51 8.59
N ASP A 202 5.37 -1.99 8.30
CA ASP A 202 6.12 -1.59 7.12
C ASP A 202 5.76 -2.47 5.91
N GLN A 203 5.46 -1.85 4.77
CA GLN A 203 5.46 -2.51 3.46
C GLN A 203 6.80 -2.25 2.76
N TYR A 204 7.11 -3.06 1.76
CA TYR A 204 8.38 -3.07 1.05
C TYR A 204 8.17 -2.94 -0.45
N ILE A 205 8.92 -2.03 -1.06
CA ILE A 205 9.16 -2.03 -2.51
C ILE A 205 10.44 -2.82 -2.73
N VAL A 206 10.38 -3.75 -3.67
CA VAL A 206 11.42 -4.74 -3.92
C VAL A 206 12.08 -4.45 -5.26
N ASP A 207 13.41 -4.41 -5.28
CA ASP A 207 14.16 -4.54 -6.51
C ASP A 207 14.27 -6.05 -6.81
N LEU A 208 13.78 -6.49 -7.97
CA LEU A 208 13.85 -7.92 -8.35
C LEU A 208 15.27 -8.33 -8.80
N GLY A 209 16.19 -7.36 -8.92
CA GLY A 209 17.55 -7.58 -9.39
C GLY A 209 17.60 -7.93 -10.88
N GLN A 210 18.76 -8.37 -11.34
CA GLN A 210 18.92 -8.94 -12.67
C GLN A 210 18.49 -10.42 -12.67
N GLU A 211 17.93 -10.89 -13.78
CA GLU A 211 17.41 -12.27 -13.98
C GLU A 211 18.40 -13.39 -13.54
N ALA A 212 19.70 -13.13 -13.58
CA ALA A 212 20.75 -14.09 -13.24
C ALA A 212 20.82 -14.46 -11.75
N ASP A 213 20.43 -13.55 -10.84
CA ASP A 213 20.70 -13.72 -9.41
C ASP A 213 19.49 -14.21 -8.61
N LYS A 214 18.27 -14.06 -9.13
CA LYS A 214 16.97 -14.43 -8.50
C LYS A 214 16.79 -13.96 -7.04
N ARG A 215 17.67 -13.09 -6.55
CA ARG A 215 17.65 -12.50 -5.21
C ARG A 215 17.17 -11.07 -5.40
N GLY A 216 15.93 -10.82 -5.00
CA GLY A 216 15.46 -9.44 -4.88
C GLY A 216 16.02 -8.81 -3.62
N THR A 217 15.93 -7.48 -3.50
CA THR A 217 16.30 -6.75 -2.29
C THR A 217 15.20 -5.78 -1.89
N ILE A 218 15.12 -5.45 -0.59
CA ILE A 218 14.24 -4.36 -0.14
C ILE A 218 14.85 -3.03 -0.61
N ALA A 219 14.30 -2.49 -1.69
CA ALA A 219 14.74 -1.23 -2.26
C ALA A 219 14.23 -0.03 -1.45
N ARG A 220 12.97 -0.09 -0.96
CA ARG A 220 12.34 1.01 -0.23
C ARG A 220 11.34 0.52 0.80
N ARG A 221 11.10 1.35 1.81
CA ARG A 221 10.07 1.18 2.85
C ARG A 221 9.06 2.34 2.75
N PRO A 222 8.03 2.25 1.90
CA PRO A 222 7.15 3.38 1.61
C PRO A 222 6.17 3.74 2.74
N THR A 223 6.03 2.94 3.79
CA THR A 223 5.12 3.27 4.91
C THR A 223 5.54 4.56 5.60
N LEU A 224 4.63 5.53 5.60
CA LEU A 224 4.77 6.80 6.31
C LEU A 224 3.40 7.21 6.85
N THR A 225 3.39 7.99 7.93
CA THR A 225 2.19 8.65 8.43
C THR A 225 2.36 10.17 8.29
N SER A 226 1.32 10.95 8.60
CA SER A 226 1.47 12.40 8.70
C SER A 226 2.36 12.82 9.87
N GLY A 227 2.51 11.97 10.88
CA GLY A 227 3.30 12.23 12.08
C GLY A 227 4.76 12.54 11.78
N GLU A 228 5.37 11.85 10.83
CA GLU A 228 6.76 12.10 10.43
C GLU A 228 6.96 13.49 9.84
N MET A 229 6.03 13.95 9.00
CA MET A 229 6.08 15.31 8.44
C MET A 229 5.83 16.37 9.50
N LEU A 230 4.83 16.16 10.37
CA LEU A 230 4.52 17.08 11.46
C LEU A 230 5.70 17.22 12.41
N LEU A 231 6.39 16.12 12.72
CA LEU A 231 7.57 16.12 13.57
C LEU A 231 8.69 16.95 12.95
N ARG A 232 8.94 16.76 11.65
CA ARG A 232 9.92 17.56 10.90
C ARG A 232 9.58 19.04 10.93
N CYS A 233 8.32 19.43 10.78
CA CYS A 233 7.93 20.84 10.92
C CYS A 233 8.14 21.34 12.36
N ALA A 234 7.71 20.58 13.36
CA ALA A 234 7.72 20.99 14.76
C ALA A 234 9.12 21.36 15.28
N VAL A 235 10.15 20.59 14.92
CA VAL A 235 11.55 20.85 15.33
C VAL A 235 12.12 22.16 14.80
N HIS A 236 11.63 22.64 13.64
CA HIS A 236 12.01 23.93 13.06
C HIS A 236 11.20 25.10 13.66
N LEU A 237 9.98 24.83 14.13
CA LEU A 237 9.05 25.88 14.56
C LEU A 237 9.17 26.23 16.04
N THR A 238 9.49 25.26 16.91
CA THR A 238 9.48 25.47 18.37
C THR A 238 10.48 24.58 19.09
N GLU A 239 10.99 25.03 20.25
CA GLU A 239 11.79 24.20 21.17
C GLU A 239 11.00 23.00 21.70
N ASN A 240 9.72 23.19 22.04
CA ASN A 240 8.85 22.09 22.46
C ASN A 240 8.71 21.00 21.37
N GLY A 241 8.75 21.39 20.10
CA GLY A 241 8.79 20.44 18.99
C GLY A 241 10.05 19.57 18.98
N ARG A 242 11.19 20.13 19.40
CA ARG A 242 12.43 19.38 19.61
C ARG A 242 12.33 18.44 20.81
N ASP A 243 11.72 18.86 21.91
CA ASP A 243 11.48 18.01 23.08
C ASP A 243 10.61 16.79 22.73
N VAL A 244 9.55 16.99 21.95
CA VAL A 244 8.70 15.90 21.45
C VAL A 244 9.47 14.95 20.54
N ALA A 245 10.27 15.48 19.60
CA ALA A 245 11.11 14.65 18.74
C ALA A 245 12.18 13.88 19.53
N ASP A 246 12.77 14.48 20.55
CA ASP A 246 13.75 13.82 21.41
C ASP A 246 13.10 12.68 22.23
N HIS A 247 11.88 12.89 22.72
CA HIS A 247 11.09 11.82 23.36
C HIS A 247 10.80 10.67 22.38
N PHE A 248 10.34 10.98 21.17
CA PHE A 248 10.02 9.97 20.15
C PHE A 248 11.27 9.19 19.75
N ALA A 249 12.38 9.86 19.51
CA ALA A 249 13.67 9.25 19.18
C ALA A 249 14.13 8.24 20.25
N LYS A 250 13.80 8.47 21.52
CA LYS A 250 14.21 7.61 22.64
C LYS A 250 13.27 6.44 22.91
N ALA A 251 11.96 6.65 22.78
CA ALA A 251 10.98 5.76 23.41
C ALA A 251 9.84 5.29 22.50
N HIS A 252 9.69 5.82 21.28
CA HIS A 252 8.58 5.42 20.44
C HIS A 252 8.69 3.92 20.09
N PRO A 253 7.61 3.11 20.23
CA PRO A 253 7.70 1.66 20.03
C PRO A 253 8.05 1.27 18.59
N VAL A 254 7.58 2.06 17.61
CA VAL A 254 7.85 1.83 16.19
C VAL A 254 9.23 2.38 15.80
N PRO A 255 10.18 1.54 15.35
CA PRO A 255 11.55 1.94 15.00
C PRO A 255 11.61 3.00 13.89
N ARG A 256 10.77 2.87 12.86
CA ARG A 256 10.66 3.86 11.79
C ARG A 256 10.34 5.27 12.31
N VAL A 257 9.47 5.38 13.32
CA VAL A 257 9.15 6.68 13.94
C VAL A 257 10.35 7.23 14.71
N ARG A 258 11.10 6.37 15.44
CA ARG A 258 12.35 6.77 16.10
C ARG A 258 13.37 7.29 15.09
N ALA A 259 13.58 6.58 13.99
CA ALA A 259 14.48 7.00 12.90
C ALA A 259 14.07 8.37 12.31
N ASN A 260 12.78 8.59 12.05
CA ASN A 260 12.29 9.87 11.56
C ASN A 260 12.45 11.01 12.57
N ALA A 261 12.29 10.73 13.86
CA ALA A 261 12.53 11.69 14.93
C ALA A 261 14.01 12.10 15.02
N ILE A 262 14.91 11.13 14.91
CA ILE A 262 16.36 11.36 14.84
C ILE A 262 16.70 12.19 13.59
N ALA A 263 16.13 11.85 12.43
CA ALA A 263 16.33 12.60 11.19
C ALA A 263 15.85 14.04 11.29
N ALA A 264 14.69 14.28 11.92
CA ALA A 264 14.14 15.60 12.15
C ALA A 264 15.07 16.45 13.03
N LEU A 265 15.52 15.91 14.16
CA LEU A 265 16.49 16.58 15.04
C LEU A 265 17.81 16.87 14.33
N ALA A 266 18.32 15.92 13.54
CA ALA A 266 19.54 16.12 12.79
C ALA A 266 19.42 17.20 11.69
N ALA A 267 18.20 17.51 11.23
CA ALA A 267 17.94 18.48 10.17
C ALA A 267 17.96 19.94 10.65
N VAL A 268 17.85 20.19 11.96
CA VAL A 268 17.95 21.53 12.57
C VAL A 268 19.34 21.85 13.11
N GLU A 269 20.27 20.89 13.02
CA GLU A 269 21.65 21.00 13.47
C GLU A 269 22.61 21.12 12.28
N GLU A 270 23.79 21.72 12.52
CA GLU A 270 24.86 21.83 11.52
C GLU A 270 26.16 21.18 12.01
N GLY A 271 27.00 20.76 11.07
CA GLY A 271 28.34 20.21 11.33
C GLY A 271 28.35 19.12 12.41
N ALA A 272 29.08 19.38 13.49
CA ALA A 272 29.25 18.43 14.60
C ALA A 272 27.95 18.15 15.37
N GLY A 273 27.02 19.11 15.47
CA GLY A 273 25.72 18.91 16.13
C GLY A 273 24.87 17.88 15.39
N ARG A 274 24.84 17.98 14.06
CA ARG A 274 24.17 17.01 13.19
C ARG A 274 24.75 15.60 13.35
N ALA A 275 26.08 15.50 13.33
CA ALA A 275 26.76 14.22 13.52
C ALA A 275 26.43 13.58 14.87
N ALA A 276 26.48 14.35 15.96
CA ALA A 276 26.18 13.87 17.31
C ALA A 276 24.74 13.31 17.46
N VAL A 277 23.76 13.92 16.79
CA VAL A 277 22.37 13.41 16.78
C VAL A 277 22.29 12.06 16.07
N LEU A 278 22.95 11.90 14.93
CA LEU A 278 22.95 10.65 14.16
C LEU A 278 23.74 9.54 14.88
N GLU A 279 24.89 9.85 15.48
CA GLU A 279 25.67 8.92 16.32
C GLU A 279 24.90 8.45 17.55
N ARG A 280 24.01 9.29 18.10
CA ARG A 280 23.06 8.84 19.13
C ARG A 280 22.08 7.81 18.57
N GLY A 281 21.58 7.98 17.36
CA GLY A 281 20.72 7.02 16.69
C GLY A 281 21.40 5.68 16.36
N MET A 282 22.72 5.67 16.15
CA MET A 282 23.51 4.44 16.00
C MET A 282 23.53 3.56 17.26
N ARG A 283 23.06 4.06 18.40
CA ARG A 283 22.92 3.29 19.66
C ARG A 283 21.50 2.76 19.88
N ASP A 284 20.59 2.94 18.92
CA ASP A 284 19.24 2.41 19.00
C ASP A 284 19.25 0.87 19.04
N ALA A 285 18.30 0.29 19.76
CA ALA A 285 18.17 -1.17 19.89
C ALA A 285 17.84 -1.85 18.55
N ASP A 286 17.15 -1.16 17.65
CA ASP A 286 16.72 -1.70 16.36
C ASP A 286 17.75 -1.44 15.26
N ALA A 287 18.11 -2.50 14.53
CA ALA A 287 19.12 -2.43 13.48
C ALA A 287 18.75 -1.49 12.34
N ARG A 288 17.45 -1.36 12.03
CA ARG A 288 16.96 -0.47 10.96
C ARG A 288 17.23 0.99 11.27
N VAL A 289 17.09 1.40 12.54
CA VAL A 289 17.36 2.77 12.97
C VAL A 289 18.86 3.07 12.89
N ARG A 290 19.70 2.12 13.32
CA ARG A 290 21.16 2.24 13.25
C ARG A 290 21.62 2.38 11.79
N ASP A 291 21.14 1.52 10.91
CA ASP A 291 21.44 1.54 9.48
C ASP A 291 21.04 2.86 8.81
N ASP A 292 19.87 3.40 9.16
CA ASP A 292 19.41 4.69 8.64
C ASP A 292 20.34 5.82 9.07
N CYS A 293 20.79 5.83 10.32
CA CYS A 293 21.72 6.83 10.84
C CYS A 293 23.11 6.72 10.20
N GLU A 294 23.64 5.50 10.01
CA GLU A 294 24.90 5.26 9.31
C GLU A 294 24.86 5.78 7.87
N ARG A 295 23.76 5.51 7.14
CA ARG A 295 23.56 6.01 5.79
C ARG A 295 23.49 7.54 5.75
N TRP A 296 22.78 8.17 6.68
CA TRP A 296 22.67 9.63 6.75
C TRP A 296 23.96 10.34 7.17
N LEU A 297 24.88 9.63 7.83
CA LEU A 297 26.24 10.09 8.10
C LEU A 297 27.19 9.91 6.90
N GLY A 298 26.78 9.16 5.87
CA GLY A 298 27.63 8.79 4.75
C GLY A 298 28.66 7.71 5.09
N LEU A 299 28.46 6.96 6.17
CA LEU A 299 29.31 5.83 6.57
C LEU A 299 28.99 4.54 5.80
N ARG A 300 27.83 4.53 5.13
CA ARG A 300 27.36 3.43 4.29
C ARG A 300 26.93 4.02 2.94
N ALA A 301 27.48 3.47 1.86
CA ALA A 301 27.12 3.80 0.48
C ALA A 301 25.81 3.14 0.09
#